data_AF-B5W052-F1
#
_entry.id   AF-B5W052-F1
#
_cell.length_a   1.000
_cell.length_b   1.000
_cell.length_c   1.000
_cell.angle_alpha   90.00
_cell.angle_beta   90.00
_cell.angle_gamma   90.00
#
_symmetry.space_group_name_H-M   'P 1'
#
loop_
_entity.id
_entity.type
_entity.pdbx_description
1 polymer ?
#
loop_
_entity_poly.entity_id
_entity_poly.type
_entity_poly.pdbx_seq_one_letter_code
_entity_poly.pdbx_strand_id
1 'polypeptide(L)'
;MSSPEETALVPKSSGKDAGLAPLLLTVVELIRQLMEAQVIRRMEADTLTDEELDRAAESLRKLEAQVLDLCEIFDIDPADLNIELSELGSLLPKSGGYYPGVSLGNPSILELLARLLNTGIPPRGKC
;
A
#
# COMPACT_ATOMS: atom_id res chain seq x y z
N MET A 1 -32.12 -2.52 33.83
CA MET A 1 -32.15 -1.11 33.37
C MET A 1 -31.09 -0.39 34.21
N SER A 2 -29.97 0.08 33.70
CA SER A 2 -29.61 0.52 32.34
C SER A 2 -28.09 0.38 32.16
N SER A 3 -27.66 -0.01 30.96
CA SER A 3 -26.34 0.37 30.45
C SER A 3 -26.50 1.69 29.70
N PRO A 4 -25.63 2.67 29.95
CA PRO A 4 -24.94 3.38 28.87
C PRO A 4 -23.46 3.54 29.28
N GLU A 5 -22.46 3.56 28.43
CA GLU A 5 -22.27 4.29 27.18
C GLU A 5 -21.29 3.45 26.36
N GLU A 6 -21.76 2.88 25.26
CA GLU A 6 -20.87 2.52 24.17
C GLU A 6 -20.64 3.83 23.42
N THR A 7 -19.52 4.51 23.73
CA THR A 7 -19.04 5.65 22.96
C THR A 7 -18.60 5.13 21.60
N ALA A 8 -19.60 4.92 20.74
CA ALA A 8 -19.41 4.84 19.31
C ALA A 8 -18.65 6.12 18.91
N LEU A 9 -17.38 5.94 18.54
CA LEU A 9 -16.63 6.93 17.80
C LEU A 9 -17.37 7.12 16.48
N VAL A 10 -18.33 8.04 16.45
CA VAL A 10 -18.95 8.51 15.21
C VAL A 10 -18.10 9.68 14.76
N PRO A 11 -17.22 9.54 13.76
CA PRO A 11 -16.53 10.68 13.21
C PRO A 11 -17.55 11.47 12.38
N LYS A 12 -17.85 12.68 12.82
CA LYS A 12 -18.39 13.73 11.97
C LYS A 12 -17.20 14.51 11.44
N SER A 13 -16.67 14.14 10.29
CA SER A 13 -15.77 15.01 9.53
C SER A 13 -16.31 15.14 8.11
N SER A 14 -16.81 16.33 7.78
CA SER A 14 -16.92 16.74 6.39
C SER A 14 -15.51 16.77 5.80
N GLY A 15 -15.34 16.41 4.52
CA GLY A 15 -14.04 16.23 3.82
C GLY A 15 -13.00 17.38 3.84
N LYS A 16 -13.16 18.41 4.67
CA LYS A 16 -12.14 19.42 5.00
C LYS A 16 -11.43 19.15 6.35
N ASP A 17 -12.02 18.34 7.23
CA ASP A 17 -11.47 18.04 8.57
C ASP A 17 -10.63 16.75 8.62
N ALA A 18 -10.54 15.99 7.51
CA ALA A 18 -9.71 14.78 7.44
C ALA A 18 -8.20 15.06 7.55
N GLY A 19 -7.78 16.33 7.42
CA GLY A 19 -6.40 16.76 7.70
C GLY A 19 -5.35 15.97 6.91
N LEU A 20 -4.35 15.43 7.62
CA LEU A 20 -3.26 14.63 7.04
C LEU A 20 -3.64 13.16 6.78
N ALA A 21 -4.88 12.73 7.09
CA ALA A 21 -5.29 11.33 6.94
C ALA A 21 -5.18 10.80 5.50
N PRO A 22 -5.63 11.52 4.45
CA PRO A 22 -5.49 11.03 3.08
C PRO A 22 -4.03 10.83 2.66
N LEU A 23 -3.13 11.74 3.07
CA LEU A 23 -1.70 11.63 2.77
C LEU A 23 -1.07 10.43 3.49
N LEU A 24 -1.41 10.22 4.76
CA LEU A 24 -0.91 9.07 5.51
C LEU A 24 -1.42 7.76 4.91
N LEU A 25 -2.72 7.66 4.61
CA LEU A 25 -3.32 6.48 3.98
C LEU A 25 -2.70 6.21 2.61
N THR A 26 -2.40 7.26 1.84
CA THR A 26 -1.64 7.15 0.58
C THR A 26 -0.26 6.52 0.79
N VAL A 27 0.49 6.95 1.81
CA VAL A 27 1.81 6.39 2.12
C VAL A 27 1.70 4.94 2.59
N VAL A 28 0.71 4.63 3.43
CA VAL A 28 0.44 3.26 3.89
C VAL A 28 0.12 2.35 2.71
N GLU A 29 -0.72 2.81 1.79
CA GLU A 29 -1.12 2.06 0.60
C GLU A 29 0.08 1.83 -0.35
N LEU A 30 0.93 2.84 -0.54
CA LEU A 30 2.18 2.69 -1.28
C LEU A 30 3.07 1.61 -0.67
N ILE A 31 3.25 1.61 0.65
CA ILE A 31 4.06 0.63 1.36
C ILE A 31 3.43 -0.77 1.25
N ARG A 32 2.10 -0.89 1.40
CA ARG A 32 1.37 -2.16 1.29
C ARG A 32 1.64 -2.82 -0.07
N GLN A 33 1.45 -2.06 -1.16
CA GLN A 33 1.68 -2.59 -2.51
C GLN A 33 3.18 -2.86 -2.80
N LEU A 34 4.10 -2.08 -2.24
CA LEU A 34 5.54 -2.38 -2.31
C LEU A 34 5.90 -3.69 -1.60
N MET A 35 5.29 -3.96 -0.46
CA MET A 35 5.48 -5.23 0.26
C MET A 35 4.88 -6.40 -0.52
N GLU A 36 3.71 -6.22 -1.14
CA GLU A 36 3.10 -7.22 -2.04
C GLU A 36 4.04 -7.56 -3.20
N ALA A 37 4.63 -6.54 -3.82
CA ALA A 37 5.64 -6.72 -4.87
C ALA A 37 6.87 -7.53 -4.40
N GLN A 38 7.31 -7.31 -3.17
CA GLN A 38 8.43 -8.07 -2.59
C GLN A 38 8.06 -9.52 -2.31
N VAL A 39 6.84 -9.78 -1.84
CA VAL A 39 6.33 -11.14 -1.60
C VAL A 39 6.31 -11.92 -2.91
N ILE A 40 5.75 -11.34 -3.98
CA ILE A 40 5.71 -11.98 -5.31
C ILE A 40 7.13 -12.32 -5.78
N ARG A 41 8.09 -11.39 -5.66
CA ARG A 41 9.47 -11.65 -6.07
C ARG A 41 10.15 -12.73 -5.26
N ARG A 42 9.95 -12.74 -3.95
CA ARG A 42 10.56 -13.74 -3.08
C ARG A 42 9.97 -15.13 -3.34
N MET A 43 8.69 -15.20 -3.69
CA MET A 43 8.03 -16.40 -4.20
C MET A 43 8.67 -16.86 -5.53
N GLU A 44 8.81 -15.96 -6.51
CA GLU A 44 9.46 -16.29 -7.80
C GLU A 44 10.93 -16.74 -7.65
N ALA A 45 11.62 -16.27 -6.61
CA ALA A 45 12.99 -16.64 -6.30
C ALA A 45 13.11 -17.89 -5.40
N ASP A 46 12.00 -18.56 -5.06
CA ASP A 46 11.94 -19.69 -4.12
C ASP A 46 12.60 -19.38 -2.75
N THR A 47 12.50 -18.13 -2.30
CA THR A 47 13.10 -17.63 -1.04
C THR A 47 12.08 -17.48 0.10
N LEU A 48 10.81 -17.80 -0.13
CA LEU A 48 9.76 -17.90 0.86
C LEU A 48 9.19 -19.32 0.84
N THR A 49 8.95 -19.88 2.03
CA THR A 49 8.16 -21.12 2.16
C THR A 49 6.68 -20.84 1.90
N ASP A 50 5.92 -21.89 1.54
CA ASP A 50 4.46 -21.78 1.31
C ASP A 50 3.74 -21.18 2.53
N GLU A 51 4.12 -21.60 3.74
CA GLU A 51 3.54 -21.07 4.98
C GLU A 51 3.87 -19.58 5.20
N GLU A 52 5.08 -19.13 4.83
CA GLU A 52 5.45 -17.72 4.92
C GLU A 52 4.73 -16.88 3.87
N LEU A 53 4.57 -17.41 2.66
CA LEU A 53 3.81 -16.78 1.58
C LEU A 53 2.35 -16.57 2.01
N ASP A 54 1.70 -17.61 2.53
CA ASP A 54 0.31 -17.54 3.00
C ASP A 54 0.14 -16.52 4.14
N ARG A 55 1.05 -16.53 5.12
CA ARG A 55 1.04 -15.55 6.22
C ARG A 55 1.22 -14.13 5.72
N ALA A 56 2.11 -13.91 4.75
CA ALA A 56 2.36 -12.59 4.19
C ALA A 56 1.13 -12.11 3.39
N ALA A 57 0.56 -12.95 2.53
CA ALA A 57 -0.64 -12.65 1.75
C ALA A 57 -1.83 -12.29 2.66
N GLU A 58 -2.06 -13.09 3.71
CA GLU A 58 -3.14 -12.84 4.67
C GLU A 58 -2.94 -11.54 5.45
N SER A 59 -1.69 -11.23 5.84
CA SER A 59 -1.38 -9.99 6.54
C SER A 59 -1.60 -8.76 5.66
N LEU A 60 -1.20 -8.84 4.39
CA LEU A 60 -1.40 -7.76 3.42
C LEU A 60 -2.87 -7.53 3.09
N ARG A 61 -3.67 -8.61 2.97
CA ARG A 61 -5.13 -8.53 2.78
C ARG A 61 -5.83 -7.87 3.98
N LYS A 62 -5.40 -8.19 5.21
CA LYS A 62 -5.91 -7.53 6.41
C LYS A 62 -5.58 -6.04 6.43
N LEU A 63 -4.36 -5.68 6.05
CA LEU A 63 -3.96 -4.27 5.96
C LEU A 63 -4.78 -3.52 4.91
N GLU A 64 -5.03 -4.13 3.75
CA GLU A 64 -5.92 -3.56 2.71
C GLU A 64 -7.33 -3.30 3.26
N ALA A 65 -7.93 -4.28 3.94
CA ALA A 65 -9.24 -4.11 4.56
C ALA A 65 -9.26 -2.95 5.58
N GLN A 66 -8.22 -2.85 6.42
CA GLN A 66 -8.08 -1.76 7.39
C GLN A 66 -7.93 -0.39 6.71
N VAL A 67 -7.22 -0.32 5.58
CA VAL A 67 -7.11 0.92 4.79
C VAL A 67 -8.47 1.33 4.24
N LEU A 68 -9.25 0.38 3.70
CA LEU A 68 -10.59 0.63 3.19
C LEU A 68 -11.55 1.10 4.30
N ASP A 69 -11.54 0.43 5.45
CA ASP A 69 -12.33 0.82 6.62
C ASP A 69 -11.99 2.26 7.07
N LEU A 70 -10.70 2.61 7.07
CA LEU A 70 -10.26 3.97 7.41
C LEU A 70 -10.69 4.99 6.34
N CYS A 71 -10.69 4.63 5.06
CA CYS A 71 -11.20 5.49 4.00
C CYS A 71 -12.69 5.79 4.21
N GLU A 72 -13.50 4.78 4.57
CA GLU A 72 -14.92 4.98 4.91
C GLU A 72 -15.09 5.91 6.12
N ILE A 73 -14.29 5.72 7.18
CA ILE A 73 -14.31 6.54 8.40
C ILE A 73 -14.01 8.02 8.11
N PHE A 74 -13.09 8.28 7.18
CA PHE A 74 -12.65 9.64 6.83
C PHE A 74 -13.35 10.24 5.60
N ASP A 75 -14.33 9.54 5.02
CA ASP A 75 -15.05 9.96 3.79
C ASP A 75 -14.08 10.23 2.62
N ILE A 76 -13.13 9.32 2.42
CA ILE A 76 -12.11 9.36 1.37
C ILE A 76 -12.45 8.32 0.31
N ASP A 77 -12.49 8.72 -0.97
CA ASP A 77 -12.55 7.74 -2.06
C ASP A 77 -11.20 7.01 -2.15
N PRO A 78 -11.13 5.66 -2.11
CA PRO A 78 -9.89 4.92 -2.29
C PRO A 78 -9.11 5.31 -3.56
N ALA A 79 -9.80 5.77 -4.61
CA ALA A 79 -9.16 6.28 -5.82
C ALA A 79 -8.32 7.55 -5.57
N ASP A 80 -8.69 8.37 -4.58
CA ASP A 80 -8.00 9.59 -4.19
C ASP A 80 -6.68 9.32 -3.45
N LEU A 81 -6.45 8.08 -2.99
CA LEU A 81 -5.14 7.68 -2.46
C LEU A 81 -4.05 7.66 -3.55
N ASN A 82 -4.43 7.61 -4.84
CA ASN A 82 -3.47 7.65 -5.93
C ASN A 82 -3.16 9.10 -6.34
N ILE A 83 -2.12 9.67 -5.72
CA ILE A 83 -1.69 11.03 -6.01
C ILE A 83 -0.93 11.10 -7.35
N GLU A 84 -1.32 12.06 -8.19
CA GLU A 84 -0.59 12.44 -9.40
C GLU A 84 0.53 13.45 -9.06
N LEU A 85 1.77 13.08 -9.36
CA LEU A 85 2.96 13.87 -9.04
C LEU A 85 3.49 14.62 -10.28
N SER A 86 2.58 14.99 -11.18
CA SER A 86 2.84 15.75 -12.41
C SER A 86 3.96 15.13 -13.25
N GLU A 87 5.17 15.71 -13.23
CA GLU A 87 6.34 15.24 -14.00
C GLU A 87 6.87 13.88 -13.52
N LEU A 88 6.56 13.46 -12.29
CA LEU A 88 6.99 12.19 -11.73
C LEU A 88 6.01 11.03 -12.01
N GLY A 89 4.86 11.30 -12.65
CA GLY A 89 3.80 10.32 -12.88
C GLY A 89 2.91 10.07 -11.66
N SER A 90 2.20 8.94 -11.64
CA SER A 90 1.32 8.57 -10.51
C SER A 90 2.08 7.83 -9.42
N LEU A 91 1.61 7.95 -8.17
CA LEU A 91 2.21 7.24 -7.05
C LEU A 91 2.00 5.72 -7.16
N LEU A 92 0.76 5.32 -7.46
CA LEU A 92 0.29 3.94 -7.58
C LEU A 92 -0.07 3.63 -9.05
N PRO A 93 -0.03 2.35 -9.48
CA PRO A 93 -0.49 1.93 -10.79
C PRO A 93 -2.00 2.16 -10.96
N LYS A 94 -2.42 2.64 -12.14
CA LYS A 94 -3.84 2.95 -12.46
C LYS A 94 -4.74 1.72 -12.66
N SER A 95 -4.21 0.50 -12.50
CA SER A 95 -4.91 -0.75 -12.84
C SER A 95 -4.72 -1.79 -11.75
N GLY A 96 -5.26 -1.53 -10.55
CA GLY A 96 -5.63 -2.52 -9.53
C GLY A 96 -4.56 -3.42 -8.92
N GLY A 97 -3.30 -3.31 -9.34
CA GLY A 97 -2.20 -4.11 -8.80
C GLY A 97 -0.90 -3.91 -9.55
N TYR A 98 0.21 -4.18 -8.87
CA TYR A 98 1.55 -4.19 -9.45
C TYR A 98 2.09 -5.61 -9.41
N TYR A 99 2.27 -6.22 -10.58
CA TYR A 99 3.06 -7.43 -10.72
C TYR A 99 4.50 -7.01 -11.11
N PRO A 100 5.53 -7.46 -10.38
CA PRO A 100 6.91 -7.14 -10.71
C PRO A 100 7.30 -7.71 -12.09
N GLY A 101 8.04 -6.94 -12.90
CA GLY A 101 8.59 -7.41 -14.18
C GLY A 101 7.75 -7.10 -15.42
N VAL A 102 6.53 -6.58 -15.28
CA VAL A 102 5.75 -6.04 -16.40
C VAL A 102 5.85 -4.51 -16.43
N SER A 103 6.24 -3.93 -17.57
CA SER A 103 6.20 -2.48 -17.76
C SER A 103 4.86 -2.07 -18.35
N LEU A 104 4.08 -1.34 -17.59
CA LEU A 104 2.92 -0.60 -18.09
C LEU A 104 3.42 0.73 -18.67
N GLY A 105 2.82 1.21 -19.78
CA GLY A 105 3.33 2.35 -20.56
C GLY A 105 3.47 3.69 -19.81
N ASN A 106 2.94 3.80 -18.59
CA ASN A 106 3.15 4.93 -17.68
C ASN A 106 3.78 4.41 -16.36
N PRO A 107 5.07 4.70 -16.09
CA PRO A 107 5.73 4.23 -14.88
C PRO A 107 5.17 4.95 -13.65
N SER A 108 4.98 4.21 -12.56
CA SER A 108 4.57 4.76 -11.25
C SER A 108 5.77 4.85 -10.30
N ILE A 109 5.68 5.69 -9.26
CA ILE A 109 6.70 5.73 -8.20
C ILE A 109 6.87 4.35 -7.57
N LEU A 110 5.77 3.60 -7.37
CA LEU A 110 5.83 2.23 -6.91
C LEU A 110 6.73 1.36 -7.79
N GLU A 111 6.59 1.42 -9.13
CA GLU A 111 7.44 0.66 -10.04
C GLU A 111 8.92 1.05 -9.90
N LEU A 112 9.21 2.34 -9.75
CA LEU A 112 10.57 2.84 -9.56
C LEU A 112 11.17 2.39 -8.22
N LEU A 113 10.43 2.53 -7.13
CA LEU A 113 10.84 2.10 -5.80
C LEU A 113 11.03 0.57 -5.76
N ALA A 114 10.10 -0.19 -6.34
CA ALA A 114 10.23 -1.63 -6.47
C ALA A 114 11.49 -2.00 -7.28
N ARG A 115 11.81 -1.29 -8.37
CA ARG A 115 13.06 -1.49 -9.13
C ARG A 115 14.31 -1.16 -8.31
N LEU A 116 14.32 -0.05 -7.58
CA LEU A 116 15.46 0.35 -6.73
C LEU A 116 15.72 -0.64 -5.60
N LEU A 117 14.66 -1.10 -4.92
CA LEU A 117 14.74 -2.12 -3.89
C LEU A 117 15.19 -3.47 -4.44
N ASN A 118 15.01 -3.71 -5.75
CA ASN A 118 15.52 -4.92 -6.42
C ASN A 118 17.03 -4.88 -6.61
N THR A 119 17.55 -3.73 -7.06
CA THR A 119 18.94 -3.62 -7.50
C THR A 119 19.94 -3.84 -6.37
N GLY A 120 19.51 -3.65 -5.11
CA GLY A 120 20.39 -3.69 -3.95
C GLY A 120 21.48 -2.61 -4.04
N ILE A 121 21.87 -2.04 -2.90
CA ILE A 121 23.25 -1.54 -2.81
C ILE A 121 24.10 -2.81 -2.96
N PRO A 122 24.95 -2.96 -4.00
CA PRO A 122 25.81 -4.13 -4.07
C PRO A 122 26.62 -4.16 -2.76
N PRO A 123 26.75 -5.31 -2.09
CA PRO A 123 27.67 -5.41 -0.98
C PRO A 123 29.05 -5.04 -1.53
N ARG A 124 29.52 -3.81 -1.24
CA ARG A 124 30.92 -3.47 -1.38
C ARG A 124 31.66 -4.38 -0.41
N GLY A 125 32.22 -5.46 -0.93
CA GLY A 125 33.15 -6.31 -0.19
C GLY A 125 32.97 -7.81 -0.40
N LYS A 126 33.57 -8.32 -1.48
CA LYS A 126 34.41 -9.53 -1.48
C LYS A 126 35.59 -9.17 -2.41
N CYS A 127 36.87 -9.36 -2.10
CA CYS A 127 37.54 -10.42 -1.34
C CYS A 127 38.65 -9.87 -0.44
#